data_AF-X1T3Z7-F1
#
_entry.id   AF-X1T3Z7-F1
#
_cell.length_a   1.000
_cell.length_b   1.000
_cell.length_c   1.000
_cell.angle_alpha   90.00
_cell.angle_beta   90.00
_cell.angle_gamma   90.00
#
_symmetry.space_group_name_H-M   'P 1'
#
loop_
_entity.id
_entity.type
_entity.pdbx_description
1 polymer ?
#
loop_
_entity_poly.entity_id
_entity_poly.type
_entity_poly.pdbx_seq_one_letter_code
_entity_poly.pdbx_strand_id
1 'polypeptide(L)'
;MTMYQLGWFSTGRDKAARDLLTVVNSSIGQGEVGAEIAFVFSNREPGESEESNLFFELVEDYHIPLVCFSYRKFKASKGALITGQTETLPLWRLDYDREVMNRLQDFHPDLCVLAGYMLIAGKEMCRRYDMINLHPAAPGGPTGTWQE
;
A
#
# COMPACT_ATOMS: atom_id res chain seq x y z
N MET A 1 12.44 23.30 9.73
CA MET A 1 12.58 21.99 9.07
C MET A 1 11.19 21.52 8.77
N THR A 2 10.92 21.06 7.54
CA THR A 2 9.67 20.37 7.21
C THR A 2 9.65 19.01 7.93
N MET A 3 8.49 18.59 8.39
CA MET A 3 8.30 17.28 9.03
C MET A 3 8.52 16.17 7.98
N TYR A 4 9.15 15.06 8.37
CA TYR A 4 9.41 13.94 7.46
C TYR A 4 8.10 13.24 7.08
N GLN A 5 7.87 13.01 5.79
CA GLN A 5 6.59 12.54 5.25
C GLN A 5 6.63 11.05 4.89
N LEU A 6 5.76 10.26 5.50
CA LEU A 6 5.58 8.84 5.19
C LEU A 6 4.37 8.63 4.26
N GLY A 7 4.58 7.91 3.16
CA GLY A 7 3.50 7.31 2.37
C GLY A 7 3.23 5.88 2.81
N TRP A 8 2.03 5.56 3.25
CA TRP A 8 1.73 4.24 3.80
C TRP A 8 0.94 3.38 2.83
N PHE A 9 1.50 2.26 2.37
CA PHE A 9 0.83 1.36 1.42
C PHE A 9 0.41 0.07 2.14
N SER A 10 -0.90 -0.20 2.17
CA SER A 10 -1.43 -1.40 2.82
C SER A 10 -2.70 -1.88 2.14
N THR A 11 -2.85 -3.20 1.98
CA THR A 11 -4.13 -3.79 1.59
C THR A 11 -5.16 -3.73 2.72
N GLY A 12 -4.73 -3.56 3.98
CA GLY A 12 -5.63 -3.67 5.14
C GLY A 12 -6.31 -5.03 5.20
N ARG A 13 -5.54 -6.11 5.00
CA ARG A 13 -6.12 -7.45 4.76
C ARG A 13 -6.54 -8.19 6.04
N ASP A 14 -6.02 -7.77 7.18
CA ASP A 14 -6.14 -8.45 8.48
C ASP A 14 -5.92 -7.48 9.66
N LYS A 15 -6.14 -7.97 10.87
CA LYS A 15 -5.91 -7.23 12.13
C LYS A 15 -4.47 -6.74 12.26
N ALA A 16 -3.47 -7.47 11.77
CA ALA A 16 -2.07 -7.08 11.91
C ALA A 16 -1.76 -5.78 11.13
N ALA A 17 -2.42 -5.56 9.99
CA ALA A 17 -2.34 -4.28 9.28
C ALA A 17 -2.85 -3.09 10.13
N ARG A 18 -3.96 -3.28 10.87
CA ARG A 18 -4.50 -2.27 11.81
C ARG A 18 -3.55 -2.06 12.99
N ASP A 19 -3.13 -3.14 13.64
CA ASP A 19 -2.23 -3.08 14.80
C ASP A 19 -0.93 -2.33 14.48
N LEU A 20 -0.34 -2.60 13.32
CA LEU A 20 0.88 -1.93 12.88
C LEU A 20 0.66 -0.42 12.64
N LEU A 21 -0.43 -0.04 11.96
CA LEU A 21 -0.75 1.37 11.75
C LEU A 21 -0.97 2.09 13.10
N THR A 22 -1.70 1.46 14.02
CA THR A 22 -1.93 1.98 15.38
C THR A 22 -0.64 2.23 16.13
N VAL A 23 0.31 1.28 16.09
CA VAL A 23 1.62 1.42 16.76
C VAL A 23 2.39 2.59 16.17
N VAL A 24 2.52 2.67 14.84
CA VAL A 24 3.28 3.75 14.19
C VAL A 24 2.63 5.11 14.44
N ASN A 25 1.31 5.23 14.29
CA ASN A 25 0.59 6.48 14.53
C ASN A 25 0.72 6.94 15.99
N SER A 26 0.68 6.00 16.94
CA SER A 26 0.88 6.30 18.38
C SER A 26 2.30 6.79 18.66
N SER A 27 3.33 6.14 18.12
CA SER A 27 4.73 6.57 18.29
C SER A 27 5.02 7.92 17.62
N ILE A 28 4.36 8.22 16.49
CA ILE A 28 4.38 9.56 15.88
C ILE A 28 3.75 10.60 16.82
N GLY A 29 2.54 10.33 17.34
CA GLY A 29 1.84 11.23 18.25
C GLY A 29 2.58 11.48 19.57
N GLN A 30 3.39 10.52 20.02
CA GLN A 30 4.26 10.63 21.20
C GLN A 30 5.61 11.30 20.90
N GLY A 31 5.92 11.57 19.63
CA GLY A 31 7.18 12.19 19.20
C GLY A 31 8.38 11.23 19.20
N GLU A 32 8.18 9.93 19.36
CA GLU A 32 9.23 8.90 19.26
C GLU A 32 9.70 8.75 17.81
N VAL A 33 8.77 8.93 16.86
CA VAL A 33 9.03 8.95 15.43
C VAL A 33 8.79 10.37 14.93
N GLY A 34 9.85 11.07 14.55
CA GLY A 34 9.81 12.46 14.05
C GLY A 34 9.32 12.56 12.60
N ALA A 35 8.16 12.00 12.29
CA ALA A 35 7.55 11.99 10.97
C ALA A 35 6.02 12.14 11.06
N GLU A 36 5.35 12.34 9.93
CA GLU A 36 3.89 12.23 9.80
C GLU A 36 3.50 11.30 8.66
N ILE A 37 2.29 10.73 8.72
CA ILE A 37 1.75 9.91 7.63
C ILE A 37 0.98 10.84 6.69
N ALA A 38 1.58 11.13 5.53
CA ALA A 38 1.01 12.04 4.53
C ALA A 38 -0.24 11.45 3.85
N PHE A 39 -0.24 10.14 3.63
CA PHE A 39 -1.38 9.40 3.08
C PHE A 39 -1.29 7.92 3.41
N VAL A 40 -2.45 7.25 3.32
CA VAL A 40 -2.55 5.80 3.23
C VAL A 40 -3.14 5.43 1.86
N PHE A 41 -2.44 4.56 1.12
CA PHE A 41 -2.93 3.95 -0.10
C PHE A 41 -3.40 2.51 0.14
N SER A 42 -4.58 2.17 -0.35
CA SER A 42 -5.06 0.79 -0.43
C SER A 42 -5.44 0.38 -1.85
N ASN A 43 -5.03 -0.84 -2.19
CA ASN A 43 -5.41 -1.51 -3.44
C ASN A 43 -6.81 -2.17 -3.36
N ARG A 44 -7.57 -1.87 -2.31
CA ARG A 44 -8.97 -2.25 -2.11
C ARG A 44 -9.83 -1.01 -1.95
N GLU A 45 -11.11 -1.16 -2.23
CA GLU A 45 -12.13 -0.13 -2.00
C GLU A 45 -13.14 -0.55 -0.91
N PRO A 46 -13.91 0.40 -0.34
CA PRO A 46 -14.98 0.07 0.59
C PRO A 46 -15.94 -0.98 0.02
N GLY A 47 -16.29 -1.96 0.86
CA GLY A 47 -17.17 -3.07 0.51
C GLY A 47 -16.46 -4.26 -0.16
N GLU A 48 -15.15 -4.22 -0.38
CA GLU A 48 -14.43 -5.37 -0.93
C GLU A 48 -14.08 -6.44 0.10
N SER A 49 -13.91 -6.07 1.37
CA SER A 49 -13.65 -6.99 2.49
C SER A 49 -13.92 -6.29 3.83
N GLU A 50 -14.47 -7.03 4.80
CA GLU A 50 -14.71 -6.55 6.16
C GLU A 50 -13.43 -6.05 6.84
N GLU A 51 -12.33 -6.81 6.76
CA GLU A 51 -11.05 -6.43 7.37
C GLU A 51 -10.50 -5.12 6.79
N SER A 52 -10.68 -4.88 5.49
CA SER A 52 -10.24 -3.65 4.85
C SER A 52 -11.14 -2.47 5.18
N ASN A 53 -12.44 -2.67 5.32
CA ASN A 53 -13.35 -1.63 5.79
C ASN A 53 -12.97 -1.17 7.20
N LEU A 54 -12.72 -2.10 8.13
CA LEU A 54 -12.24 -1.79 9.48
C LEU A 54 -10.88 -1.07 9.46
N PHE A 55 -10.01 -1.40 8.51
CA PHE A 55 -8.75 -0.67 8.32
C PHE A 55 -8.98 0.76 7.80
N PHE A 56 -9.95 0.97 6.91
CA PHE A 56 -10.29 2.29 6.39
C PHE A 56 -10.90 3.20 7.46
N GLU A 57 -11.81 2.67 8.26
CA GLU A 57 -12.38 3.36 9.43
C GLU A 57 -11.27 3.85 10.38
N LEU A 58 -10.28 2.99 10.67
CA LEU A 58 -9.13 3.36 11.49
C LEU A 58 -8.29 4.50 10.89
N VAL A 59 -8.06 4.48 9.57
CA VAL A 59 -7.30 5.52 8.86
C VAL A 59 -8.03 6.87 8.94
N GLU A 60 -9.35 6.85 8.74
CA GLU A 60 -10.22 8.02 8.82
C GLU A 60 -10.29 8.57 10.26
N ASP A 61 -10.36 7.69 11.27
CA ASP A 61 -10.32 8.06 12.69
C ASP A 61 -9.01 8.77 13.08
N TYR A 62 -7.90 8.43 12.44
CA TYR A 62 -6.62 9.12 12.58
C TYR A 62 -6.50 10.40 11.73
N HIS A 63 -7.52 10.71 10.94
CA HIS A 63 -7.59 11.88 10.05
C HIS A 63 -6.47 11.87 9.01
N ILE A 64 -6.03 10.68 8.61
CA ILE A 64 -5.02 10.50 7.58
C ILE A 64 -5.73 10.43 6.22
N PRO A 65 -5.24 11.13 5.18
CA PRO A 65 -5.79 11.01 3.84
C PRO A 65 -5.77 9.56 3.33
N LEU A 66 -6.94 8.99 3.04
CA LEU A 66 -7.09 7.65 2.48
C LEU A 66 -7.33 7.70 0.97
N VAL A 67 -6.46 7.03 0.21
CA VAL A 67 -6.58 6.89 -1.24
C VAL A 67 -6.79 5.42 -1.59
N CYS A 68 -7.97 5.11 -2.13
CA CYS A 68 -8.33 3.76 -2.54
C CYS A 68 -8.36 3.63 -4.06
N PHE A 69 -7.85 2.51 -4.58
CA PHE A 69 -8.03 2.13 -5.97
C PHE A 69 -8.09 0.61 -6.07
N SER A 70 -9.23 0.06 -6.48
CA SER A 70 -9.39 -1.40 -6.47
C SER A 70 -8.59 -2.10 -7.57
N TYR A 71 -7.61 -2.90 -7.15
CA TYR A 71 -6.87 -3.79 -8.05
C TYR A 71 -7.78 -4.83 -8.71
N ARG A 72 -8.79 -5.32 -7.99
CA ARG A 72 -9.74 -6.32 -8.49
C ARG A 72 -10.60 -5.73 -9.62
N LYS A 73 -11.18 -4.55 -9.41
CA LYS A 73 -11.99 -3.86 -10.43
C LYS A 73 -11.14 -3.49 -11.64
N PHE A 74 -9.92 -3.00 -11.42
CA PHE A 74 -8.99 -2.70 -12.51
C PHE A 74 -8.60 -3.96 -13.31
N LYS A 75 -8.24 -5.05 -12.64
CA LYS A 75 -7.95 -6.32 -13.31
C LYS A 75 -9.15 -6.81 -14.12
N ALA A 76 -10.36 -6.73 -13.58
CA ALA A 76 -11.57 -7.14 -14.28
C ALA A 76 -11.82 -6.29 -15.53
N SER A 77 -11.57 -4.97 -15.49
CA SER A 77 -11.72 -4.09 -16.66
C SER A 77 -10.68 -4.37 -17.75
N LYS A 78 -9.50 -4.89 -17.39
CA LYS A 78 -8.46 -5.36 -18.32
C LYS A 78 -8.67 -6.80 -18.79
N GLY A 79 -9.43 -7.61 -18.04
CA GLY A 79 -9.64 -9.04 -18.27
C GLY A 79 -10.39 -9.40 -19.56
N ALA A 80 -11.07 -8.44 -20.20
CA ALA A 80 -11.63 -8.63 -21.54
C ALA A 80 -10.56 -8.75 -22.65
N LEU A 81 -9.27 -8.49 -22.35
CA LEU A 81 -8.18 -8.42 -23.33
C LEU A 81 -7.09 -9.52 -23.18
N ILE A 82 -7.24 -10.48 -22.25
CA ILE A 82 -6.15 -11.40 -21.87
C ILE A 82 -6.54 -12.86 -22.14
N THR A 83 -6.58 -13.22 -23.42
CA THR A 83 -6.47 -14.61 -23.88
C THR A 83 -5.01 -14.87 -24.25
N GLY A 84 -4.19 -15.26 -23.27
CA GLY A 84 -2.80 -15.67 -23.55
C GLY A 84 -1.94 -15.57 -22.31
N GLN A 85 -1.62 -16.71 -21.71
CA GLN A 85 -0.63 -16.80 -20.64
C GLN A 85 0.76 -16.71 -21.27
N THR A 86 1.51 -15.67 -20.95
CA THR A 86 2.96 -15.62 -21.12
C THR A 86 3.60 -15.54 -19.73
N GLU A 87 4.75 -16.19 -19.56
CA GLU A 87 5.50 -16.33 -18.28
C GLU A 87 5.93 -14.98 -17.64
N THR A 88 5.76 -13.87 -18.35
CA THR A 88 5.98 -12.50 -17.86
C THR A 88 4.73 -11.93 -17.18
N LEU A 89 4.91 -11.25 -16.04
CA LEU A 89 3.83 -10.48 -15.39
C LEU A 89 3.11 -9.60 -16.42
N PRO A 90 1.76 -9.61 -16.47
CA PRO A 90 1.03 -8.88 -17.49
C PRO A 90 1.32 -7.37 -17.47
N LEU A 91 1.50 -6.76 -18.64
CA LEU A 91 1.82 -5.33 -18.79
C LEU A 91 0.80 -4.40 -18.11
N TRP A 92 -0.48 -4.82 -18.04
CA TRP A 92 -1.52 -4.03 -17.37
C TRP A 92 -1.23 -3.80 -15.88
N ARG A 93 -0.41 -4.62 -15.23
CA ARG A 93 0.02 -4.37 -13.84
C ARG A 93 0.85 -3.10 -13.73
N LEU A 94 1.68 -2.80 -14.73
CA LEU A 94 2.43 -1.54 -14.77
C LEU A 94 1.48 -0.36 -15.01
N ASP A 95 0.42 -0.55 -15.81
CA ASP A 95 -0.62 0.48 -15.96
C ASP A 95 -1.37 0.73 -14.65
N TYR A 96 -1.59 -0.30 -13.84
CA TYR A 96 -2.16 -0.14 -12.51
C TYR A 96 -1.26 0.73 -11.63
N ASP A 97 0.04 0.44 -11.58
CA ASP A 97 0.99 1.23 -10.78
C ASP A 97 1.04 2.69 -11.22
N ARG A 98 0.99 2.97 -12.55
CA ARG A 98 0.92 4.33 -13.08
C ARG A 98 -0.33 5.07 -12.63
N GLU A 99 -1.45 4.38 -12.60
CA GLU A 99 -2.74 4.91 -12.19
C GLU A 99 -2.77 5.17 -10.68
N VAL A 100 -2.08 4.34 -9.88
CA VAL A 100 -1.80 4.62 -8.46
C VAL A 100 -0.93 5.87 -8.30
N MET A 101 0.20 5.95 -9.02
CA MET A 101 1.09 7.12 -8.99
C MET A 101 0.37 8.42 -9.36
N ASN A 102 -0.53 8.37 -10.35
CA ASN A 102 -1.33 9.51 -10.77
C ASN A 102 -2.30 9.98 -9.67
N ARG A 103 -2.94 9.06 -8.94
CA ARG A 103 -3.79 9.42 -7.78
C ARG A 103 -2.99 10.03 -6.63
N LEU A 104 -1.72 9.65 -6.51
CA LEU A 104 -0.84 10.10 -5.44
C LEU A 104 0.02 11.30 -5.84
N GLN A 105 -0.25 11.94 -6.98
CA GLN A 105 0.62 12.98 -7.55
C GLN A 105 0.75 14.23 -6.69
N ASP A 106 -0.29 14.55 -5.91
CA ASP A 106 -0.32 15.70 -5.01
C ASP A 106 0.38 15.44 -3.67
N PHE A 107 0.78 14.18 -3.41
CA PHE A 107 1.56 13.82 -2.25
C PHE A 107 3.06 13.73 -2.59
N HIS A 108 3.89 14.19 -1.67
CA HIS A 108 5.35 14.19 -1.81
C HIS A 108 6.00 13.52 -0.59
N PRO A 109 5.84 12.19 -0.43
CA PRO A 109 6.44 11.48 0.69
C PRO A 109 7.97 11.44 0.53
N ASP A 110 8.67 11.53 1.66
CA ASP A 110 10.11 11.29 1.74
C ASP A 110 10.41 9.78 1.70
N LEU A 111 9.50 8.95 2.21
CA LEU A 111 9.60 7.49 2.20
C LEU A 111 8.23 6.82 2.12
N CYS A 112 8.11 5.81 1.26
CA CYS A 112 6.94 4.95 1.18
C CYS A 112 7.18 3.63 1.94
N VAL A 113 6.27 3.29 2.86
CA VAL A 113 6.30 2.03 3.62
C VAL A 113 5.27 1.07 3.05
N LEU A 114 5.72 -0.06 2.50
CA LEU A 114 4.87 -1.17 2.08
C LEU A 114 4.59 -2.06 3.30
N ALA A 115 3.46 -1.81 3.96
CA ALA A 115 3.01 -2.47 5.18
C ALA A 115 1.84 -3.41 4.87
N GLY A 116 2.16 -4.55 4.27
CA GLY A 116 1.16 -5.52 3.84
C GLY A 116 0.42 -5.11 2.57
N TYR A 117 1.14 -4.57 1.58
CA TYR A 117 0.58 -4.07 0.31
C TYR A 117 0.09 -5.17 -0.65
N MET A 118 0.55 -6.41 -0.48
CA MET A 118 0.13 -7.63 -1.19
C MET A 118 0.21 -7.61 -2.74
N LEU A 119 0.74 -6.53 -3.33
CA LEU A 119 1.03 -6.43 -4.75
C LEU A 119 2.54 -6.26 -4.96
N ILE A 120 3.00 -6.65 -6.14
CA ILE A 120 4.39 -6.42 -6.57
C ILE A 120 4.42 -5.04 -7.20
N ALA A 121 5.19 -4.13 -6.61
CA ALA A 121 5.44 -2.81 -7.18
C ALA A 121 6.33 -2.92 -8.42
N GLY A 122 5.89 -2.31 -9.52
CA GLY A 122 6.60 -2.27 -10.78
C GLY A 122 7.82 -1.34 -10.74
N LYS A 123 8.72 -1.55 -11.71
CA LYS A 123 10.01 -0.84 -11.78
C LYS A 123 9.88 0.68 -11.83
N GLU A 124 8.82 1.21 -12.44
CA GLU A 124 8.58 2.65 -12.51
C GLU A 124 8.23 3.23 -11.13
N MET A 125 7.35 2.56 -10.39
CA MET A 125 6.97 2.95 -9.03
C MET A 125 8.15 2.92 -8.08
N CYS A 126 8.96 1.84 -8.10
CA CYS A 126 10.17 1.72 -7.28
C CYS A 126 11.27 2.74 -7.63
N ARG A 127 11.21 3.38 -8.80
CA ARG A 127 12.13 4.48 -9.16
C ARG A 127 11.58 5.84 -8.80
N ARG A 128 10.26 5.98 -8.72
CA ARG A 128 9.56 7.23 -8.43
C ARG A 128 9.52 7.53 -6.94
N TYR A 129 9.46 6.49 -6.11
CA TYR A 129 9.42 6.58 -4.65
C TYR A 129 10.59 5.80 -4.05
N ASP A 130 11.19 6.35 -3.01
CA ASP A 130 11.99 5.56 -2.08
C ASP A 130 11.02 4.68 -1.28
N MET A 131 11.20 3.35 -1.34
CA MET A 131 10.27 2.40 -0.73
C MET A 131 11.00 1.38 0.14
N ILE A 132 10.44 1.11 1.32
CA ILE A 132 10.81 -0.05 2.15
C ILE A 132 9.62 -1.00 2.25
N ASN A 133 9.89 -2.29 2.32
CA ASN A 133 8.85 -3.31 2.51
C ASN A 133 9.06 -4.05 3.81
N LEU A 134 8.01 -4.12 4.64
CA LEU A 134 8.02 -4.93 5.84
C LEU A 134 7.68 -6.37 5.47
N HIS A 135 8.55 -7.29 5.86
CA HIS A 135 8.38 -8.72 5.62
C HIS A 135 8.47 -9.46 6.97
N PRO A 136 7.53 -10.35 7.31
CA PRO A 136 7.52 -11.08 8.57
C PRO A 136 8.52 -12.26 8.56
N ALA A 137 9.75 -11.98 8.16
CA ALA A 137 10.90 -12.87 8.29
C ALA A 137 12.18 -12.04 8.37
N ALA A 138 13.20 -12.58 9.05
CA ALA A 138 14.52 -11.95 9.06
C ALA A 138 15.09 -11.82 7.63
N PRO A 139 15.97 -10.83 7.37
CA PRO A 139 16.69 -10.76 6.09
C PRO A 139 17.39 -12.08 5.76
N GLY A 140 17.17 -12.61 4.55
CA GLY A 140 17.65 -13.94 4.14
C GLY A 140 16.72 -15.10 4.52
N GLY A 141 15.61 -14.83 5.20
CA GLY A 141 14.54 -15.79 5.48
C GLY A 141 13.67 -16.11 4.25
N PRO A 142 12.62 -16.93 4.43
CA PRO A 142 11.76 -17.38 3.33
C PRO A 142 11.11 -16.20 2.59
N THR A 143 11.16 -16.25 1.26
CA THR A 143 10.59 -15.24 0.36
C THR A 143 9.15 -15.58 -0.02
N GLY A 144 8.32 -14.55 -0.21
CA GLY A 144 6.94 -14.70 -0.66
C GLY A 144 5.93 -14.66 0.47
N THR A 145 4.64 -14.74 0.14
CA THR A 145 3.57 -14.76 1.13
C THR A 145 3.66 -16.02 1.97
N TRP A 146 3.61 -15.89 3.30
CA TRP A 146 3.39 -17.04 4.18
C TRP A 146 2.11 -17.77 3.73
N GLN A 147 2.26 -19.02 3.32
CA GLN A 147 1.14 -19.92 3.10
C GLN A 147 0.79 -20.52 4.46
N GLU A 148 -0.46 -20.35 4.89
CA GLU A 148 -1.02 -21.13 6.01
C GLU A 148 -1.10 -22.61 5.65
#